data_AF-A0A0S2LP86-F1
#
_entry.id   AF-A0A0S2LP86-F1
#
_cell.length_a   1.000
_cell.length_b   1.000
_cell.length_c   1.000
_cell.angle_alpha   90.00
_cell.angle_beta   90.00
_cell.angle_gamma   90.00
#
_symmetry.space_group_name_H-M   'P 1'
#
loop_
_entity.id
_entity.type
_entity.pdbx_description
1 polymer ?
#
loop_
_entity_poly.entity_id
_entity_poly.type
_entity_poly.pdbx_seq_one_letter_code
_entity_poly.pdbx_strand_id
1 'polypeptide(L)'
;MTKQLTIENFKELANSRNHTLISSTNPNNPRSGSLTIRCNTCNNEFTTTAHSYKNARQTGCPTCKALKARQQPPRNTVLTPEQLAFNAERRAQLRFERSLKAKQYENISSTSELKQYLSSMNDEYSIFMLQKLEEAGGAKANSSFSDVSVDEVTGSLNAPGEQEYQKHHIIPRHAGGPDSKWNLIKLTREDHIKAHAIRYSTYGEFGDYNFLKTAQNDLPLNDELENIRRQNAKRADQTRLKHGLGIYADGVSSKGGRASAATPSVQRDLSHGARMQPPVYNALYFGSKWFHKQTSTHVEFKPRQVVMMSQLKDCLAEALPKGNPNREQLENTPNAVNVTSGLSKVLKKERKSAYGWVVTWVGEPPTSGATDGTIPGVTPDTGYDSADSEEILD
;
A
#
# COMPACT_ATOMS: atom_id res chain seq x y z
N MET A 1 25.97 -27.59 -4.38
CA MET A 1 26.38 -27.04 -5.70
C MET A 1 25.34 -27.43 -6.74
N THR A 2 24.83 -26.51 -7.55
CA THR A 2 23.87 -26.85 -8.62
C THR A 2 24.58 -27.56 -9.77
N LYS A 3 24.12 -28.75 -10.16
CA LYS A 3 24.65 -29.50 -11.31
C LYS A 3 24.68 -28.61 -12.56
N GLN A 4 25.83 -28.57 -13.24
CA GLN A 4 25.97 -27.84 -14.51
C GLN A 4 25.11 -28.54 -15.56
N LEU A 5 24.38 -27.76 -16.36
CA LEU A 5 23.53 -28.31 -17.41
C LEU A 5 24.34 -28.45 -18.71
N THR A 6 24.36 -29.65 -19.28
CA THR A 6 24.93 -29.92 -20.60
C THR A 6 23.92 -29.57 -21.70
N ILE A 7 24.37 -29.66 -22.96
CA ILE A 7 23.50 -29.42 -24.12
C ILE A 7 22.39 -30.48 -24.22
N GLU A 8 22.65 -31.73 -23.81
CA GLU A 8 21.68 -32.82 -23.72
C GLU A 8 20.55 -32.46 -22.75
N ASN A 9 20.88 -31.90 -21.58
CA ASN A 9 19.87 -31.45 -20.64
C ASN A 9 18.97 -30.35 -21.24
N PHE A 10 19.51 -29.48 -22.11
CA PHE A 10 18.70 -28.48 -22.82
C PHE A 10 17.85 -29.08 -23.94
N LYS A 11 18.34 -30.13 -24.62
CA LYS A 11 17.52 -30.91 -25.59
C LYS A 11 16.36 -31.60 -24.89
N GLU A 12 16.61 -32.27 -23.77
CA GLU A 12 15.57 -32.89 -22.94
C GLU A 12 14.56 -31.84 -22.44
N LEU A 13 15.05 -30.70 -21.94
CA LEU A 13 14.19 -29.60 -21.51
C LEU A 13 13.36 -29.03 -22.67
N ALA A 14 13.93 -28.91 -23.87
CA ALA A 14 13.20 -28.49 -25.06
C ALA A 14 12.11 -29.50 -25.44
N ASN A 15 12.44 -30.78 -25.49
CA ASN A 15 11.51 -31.86 -25.80
C ASN A 15 10.35 -31.90 -24.78
N SER A 16 10.66 -31.78 -23.48
CA SER A 16 9.64 -31.75 -22.42
C SER A 16 8.65 -30.58 -22.52
N ARG A 17 9.00 -29.54 -23.29
CA ARG A 17 8.19 -28.35 -23.54
C ARG A 17 7.61 -28.32 -24.95
N ASN A 18 7.66 -29.45 -25.66
CA ASN A 18 7.24 -29.58 -27.07
C ASN A 18 7.98 -28.61 -28.00
N HIS A 19 9.29 -28.47 -27.81
CA HIS A 19 10.17 -27.68 -28.65
C HIS A 19 11.34 -28.53 -29.16
N THR A 20 11.99 -28.05 -30.21
CA THR A 20 13.22 -28.63 -30.76
C THR A 20 14.36 -27.64 -30.62
N LEU A 21 15.47 -28.04 -29.99
CA LEU A 21 16.68 -27.21 -29.92
C LEU A 21 17.41 -27.25 -31.27
N ILE A 22 17.52 -26.10 -31.95
CA ILE A 22 18.19 -25.98 -33.25
C ILE A 22 19.70 -25.79 -33.06
N SER A 23 20.10 -24.80 -32.27
CA SER A 23 21.51 -24.46 -32.07
C SER A 23 21.77 -23.81 -30.72
N SER A 24 23.04 -23.84 -30.30
CA SER A 24 23.55 -23.12 -29.14
C SER A 24 24.81 -22.37 -29.56
N THR A 25 24.92 -21.11 -29.14
CA THR A 25 26.11 -20.29 -29.41
C THR A 25 27.35 -20.74 -28.64
N ASN A 26 27.18 -21.51 -27.56
CA ASN A 26 28.29 -22.07 -26.80
C ASN A 26 27.97 -23.52 -26.37
N PRO A 27 28.20 -24.52 -27.23
CA PRO A 27 27.84 -25.91 -26.93
C PRO A 27 28.65 -26.49 -25.76
N ASN A 28 29.88 -26.01 -25.55
CA ASN A 28 30.75 -26.47 -24.47
C ASN A 28 30.35 -25.92 -23.09
N ASN A 29 29.77 -24.71 -23.07
CA ASN A 29 29.19 -24.10 -21.87
C ASN A 29 27.86 -23.40 -22.19
N PRO A 30 26.78 -24.18 -22.35
CA PRO A 30 25.51 -23.63 -22.80
C PRO A 30 24.92 -22.63 -21.80
N ARG A 31 25.34 -22.65 -20.52
CA ARG A 31 24.83 -21.76 -19.48
C ARG A 31 25.03 -20.27 -19.79
N SER A 32 26.16 -19.91 -20.39
CA SER A 32 26.49 -18.53 -20.77
C SER A 32 26.04 -18.16 -22.18
N GLY A 33 25.47 -19.11 -22.93
CA GLY A 33 25.07 -18.92 -24.31
C GLY A 33 23.59 -18.58 -24.52
N SER A 34 23.29 -18.30 -25.78
CA SER A 34 21.94 -18.29 -26.33
C SER A 34 21.60 -19.64 -26.98
N LEU A 35 20.32 -19.96 -26.98
CA LEU A 35 19.72 -21.15 -27.58
C LEU A 35 18.72 -20.70 -28.64
N THR A 36 18.81 -21.27 -29.83
CA THR A 36 17.80 -21.13 -30.89
C THR A 36 16.89 -22.34 -30.84
N ILE A 37 15.60 -22.10 -30.66
CA ILE A 37 14.61 -23.13 -30.37
C ILE A 37 13.43 -22.99 -31.33
N ARG A 38 12.99 -24.10 -31.91
CA ARG A 38 11.76 -24.18 -32.71
C ARG A 38 10.62 -24.68 -31.84
N CYS A 39 9.51 -23.96 -31.81
CA CYS A 39 8.31 -24.43 -31.12
C CYS A 39 7.54 -25.41 -32.01
N ASN A 40 7.33 -26.65 -31.58
CA ASN A 40 6.60 -27.64 -32.39
C ASN A 40 5.08 -27.40 -32.40
N THR A 41 4.57 -26.44 -31.62
CA THR A 41 3.14 -26.08 -31.60
C THR A 41 2.79 -25.00 -32.62
N CYS A 42 3.64 -24.00 -32.82
CA CYS A 42 3.37 -22.88 -33.74
C CYS A 42 4.43 -22.73 -34.85
N ASN A 43 5.40 -23.65 -34.91
CA ASN A 43 6.55 -23.66 -35.81
C ASN A 43 7.45 -22.41 -35.77
N ASN A 44 7.20 -21.47 -34.87
CA ASN A 44 8.03 -20.28 -34.73
C ASN A 44 9.38 -20.60 -34.09
N GLU A 45 10.44 -20.05 -34.68
CA GLU A 45 11.79 -20.08 -34.13
C GLU A 45 12.03 -18.85 -33.27
N PHE A 46 12.74 -19.04 -32.16
CA PHE A 46 13.10 -17.94 -31.28
C PHE A 46 14.43 -18.20 -30.59
N THR A 47 15.15 -17.12 -30.33
CA THR A 47 16.42 -17.15 -29.62
C THR A 47 16.24 -16.61 -28.20
N THR A 48 16.80 -17.31 -27.22
CA THR A 48 16.75 -16.89 -25.81
C THR A 48 18.02 -17.31 -25.08
N THR A 49 18.34 -16.67 -23.96
CA THR A 49 19.48 -17.11 -23.14
C THR A 49 19.15 -18.44 -22.47
N ALA A 50 20.15 -19.30 -22.31
CA ALA A 50 19.97 -20.60 -21.65
C ALA A 50 19.43 -20.45 -20.22
N HIS A 51 19.86 -19.41 -19.51
CA HIS A 51 19.34 -19.07 -18.18
C HIS A 51 17.84 -18.73 -18.21
N SER A 52 17.40 -17.84 -19.11
CA SER A 52 15.99 -17.47 -19.26
C SER A 52 15.15 -18.67 -19.67
N TYR A 53 15.64 -19.50 -20.59
CA TYR A 53 14.94 -20.70 -21.00
C TYR A 53 14.77 -21.68 -19.85
N LYS A 54 15.83 -21.99 -19.11
CA LYS A 54 15.78 -22.87 -17.92
C LYS A 54 14.68 -22.46 -16.94
N ASN A 55 14.60 -21.17 -16.64
CA ASN A 55 13.72 -20.63 -15.60
C ASN A 55 12.27 -20.35 -16.06
N ALA A 56 11.99 -20.35 -17.36
CA ALA A 56 10.63 -20.11 -17.87
C ALA A 56 9.65 -21.23 -17.45
N ARG A 57 8.44 -20.87 -16.99
CA ARG A 57 7.38 -21.83 -16.63
C ARG A 57 6.58 -22.28 -17.87
N GLN A 58 6.44 -23.59 -18.06
CA GLN A 58 5.59 -24.39 -18.98
C GLN A 58 5.40 -23.99 -20.46
N THR A 59 5.40 -22.71 -20.86
CA THR A 59 5.37 -22.30 -22.28
C THR A 59 6.57 -21.41 -22.56
N GLY A 60 7.67 -22.02 -23.01
CA GLY A 60 8.89 -21.28 -23.36
C GLY A 60 8.80 -20.51 -24.68
N CYS A 61 7.78 -20.77 -25.52
CA CYS A 61 7.61 -20.07 -26.79
C CYS A 61 6.91 -18.70 -26.60
N PRO A 62 7.54 -17.59 -27.02
CA PRO A 62 6.97 -16.25 -26.87
C PRO A 62 5.68 -16.08 -27.69
N THR A 63 5.60 -16.68 -28.88
CA THR A 63 4.43 -16.60 -29.78
C THR A 63 3.23 -17.34 -29.21
N CYS A 64 3.40 -18.59 -28.80
CA CYS A 64 2.32 -19.35 -28.14
C CYS A 64 1.87 -18.69 -26.84
N LYS A 65 2.80 -18.10 -26.07
CA LYS A 65 2.48 -17.33 -24.86
C LYS A 65 1.63 -16.10 -25.19
N ALA A 66 1.99 -15.34 -26.22
CA ALA A 66 1.22 -14.17 -26.67
C ALA A 66 -0.17 -14.58 -27.18
N LEU A 67 -0.27 -15.66 -27.96
CA LEU A 67 -1.56 -16.20 -28.43
C LEU A 67 -2.46 -16.61 -27.26
N LYS A 68 -1.93 -17.38 -26.28
CA LYS A 68 -2.66 -17.72 -25.06
C LYS A 68 -3.07 -16.49 -24.26
N ALA A 69 -2.20 -15.48 -24.17
CA ALA A 69 -2.51 -14.22 -23.47
C ALA A 69 -3.61 -13.41 -24.18
N ARG A 70 -3.71 -13.47 -25.52
CA ARG A 70 -4.79 -12.85 -26.30
C ARG A 70 -6.10 -13.63 -26.23
N GLN A 71 -6.03 -14.96 -26.16
CA GLN A 71 -7.20 -15.84 -26.03
C GLN A 71 -7.78 -15.83 -24.62
N GLN A 72 -6.93 -15.64 -23.62
CA GLN A 72 -7.43 -15.31 -22.29
C GLN A 72 -8.15 -13.98 -22.42
N PRO A 73 -9.44 -13.90 -22.01
CA PRO A 73 -10.06 -12.60 -21.88
C PRO A 73 -9.10 -11.72 -21.06
N PRO A 74 -8.96 -10.42 -21.39
CA PRO A 74 -8.15 -9.54 -20.56
C PRO A 74 -8.53 -9.83 -19.13
N ARG A 75 -7.54 -9.92 -18.23
CA ARG A 75 -7.81 -9.92 -16.79
C ARG A 75 -8.37 -8.54 -16.48
N ASN A 76 -9.61 -8.34 -16.90
CA ASN A 76 -10.54 -7.38 -16.41
C ASN A 76 -10.70 -7.80 -14.95
N THR A 77 -9.80 -7.33 -14.11
CA THR A 77 -10.17 -6.97 -12.75
C THR A 77 -11.19 -5.84 -12.88
N VAL A 78 -12.36 -6.16 -13.44
CA VAL A 78 -13.57 -5.40 -13.22
C VAL A 78 -13.74 -5.50 -11.73
N LEU A 79 -13.44 -4.39 -11.07
CA LEU A 79 -13.68 -4.25 -9.66
C LEU A 79 -15.14 -4.61 -9.43
N THR A 80 -15.41 -5.47 -8.45
CA THR A 80 -16.79 -5.78 -8.10
C THR A 80 -17.51 -4.49 -7.70
N PRO A 81 -18.85 -4.42 -7.82
CA PRO A 81 -19.60 -3.25 -7.35
C PRO A 81 -19.21 -2.83 -5.92
N GLU A 82 -18.94 -3.78 -5.02
CA GLU A 82 -18.47 -3.46 -3.66
C GLU A 82 -17.06 -2.86 -3.64
N GLN A 83 -16.14 -3.37 -4.46
CA GLN A 83 -14.79 -2.80 -4.57
C GLN A 83 -14.81 -1.39 -5.17
N LEU A 84 -15.73 -1.11 -6.09
CA LEU A 84 -15.95 0.23 -6.65
C LEU A 84 -16.51 1.17 -5.57
N ALA A 85 -17.53 0.74 -4.83
CA ALA A 85 -18.11 1.52 -3.74
C ALA A 85 -17.07 1.84 -2.66
N PHE A 86 -16.28 0.84 -2.23
CA PHE A 86 -15.20 1.03 -1.27
C PHE A 86 -14.13 2.00 -1.76
N ASN A 87 -13.70 1.88 -3.02
CA ASN A 87 -12.74 2.82 -3.59
C ASN A 87 -13.30 4.24 -3.71
N ALA A 88 -14.61 4.38 -3.96
CA ALA A 88 -15.29 5.67 -3.99
C ALA A 88 -15.34 6.29 -2.58
N GLU A 89 -15.74 5.52 -1.57
CA GLU A 89 -15.76 5.94 -0.17
C GLU A 89 -14.36 6.36 0.31
N ARG A 90 -13.34 5.54 0.04
CA ARG A 90 -11.95 5.87 0.38
C ARG A 90 -11.49 7.17 -0.28
N ARG A 91 -11.87 7.41 -1.54
CA ARG A 91 -11.58 8.68 -2.23
C ARG A 91 -12.32 9.85 -1.59
N ALA A 92 -13.55 9.66 -1.14
CA ALA A 92 -14.33 10.68 -0.44
C ALA A 92 -13.68 11.03 0.91
N GLN A 93 -13.26 10.02 1.69
CA GLN A 93 -12.54 10.22 2.94
C GLN A 93 -11.23 11.00 2.73
N LEU A 94 -10.41 10.61 1.75
CA LEU A 94 -9.17 11.32 1.43
C LEU A 94 -9.42 12.78 0.99
N ARG A 95 -10.54 13.05 0.31
CA ARG A 95 -10.94 14.43 -0.04
C ARG A 95 -11.34 15.22 1.20
N PHE A 96 -12.06 14.60 2.13
CA PHE A 96 -12.45 15.22 3.40
C PHE A 96 -11.23 15.52 4.28
N GLU A 97 -10.30 14.57 4.44
CA GLU A 97 -9.05 14.81 5.18
C GLU A 97 -8.23 15.95 4.55
N ARG A 98 -8.19 16.01 3.20
CA ARG A 98 -7.55 17.12 2.48
C ARG A 98 -8.26 18.45 2.69
N SER A 99 -9.60 18.47 2.75
CA SER A 99 -10.34 19.71 3.00
C SER A 99 -10.13 20.21 4.43
N LEU A 100 -10.04 19.32 5.41
CA LEU A 100 -9.68 19.67 6.79
C LEU A 100 -8.28 20.29 6.87
N LYS A 101 -7.30 19.73 6.16
CA LYS A 101 -5.96 20.34 6.08
C LYS A 101 -6.00 21.69 5.37
N ALA A 102 -6.75 21.81 4.27
CA ALA A 102 -6.87 23.05 3.52
C ALA A 102 -7.47 24.20 4.34
N LYS A 103 -8.37 23.90 5.28
CA LYS A 103 -8.92 24.89 6.22
C LYS A 103 -7.86 25.64 7.03
N GLN A 104 -6.71 25.02 7.28
CA GLN A 104 -5.58 25.68 7.98
C GLN A 104 -5.03 26.88 7.20
N TYR A 105 -5.25 26.91 5.88
CA TYR A 105 -4.73 27.92 4.97
C TYR A 105 -5.82 28.81 4.37
N GLU A 106 -7.08 28.67 4.78
CA GLU A 106 -8.22 29.45 4.24
C GLU A 106 -8.08 30.95 4.49
N ASN A 107 -7.39 31.34 5.57
CA ASN A 107 -7.17 32.74 5.93
C ASN A 107 -5.97 33.37 5.19
N ILE A 108 -5.24 32.60 4.37
CA ILE A 108 -4.14 33.11 3.55
C ILE A 108 -4.69 33.40 2.16
N SER A 109 -4.75 34.68 1.81
CA SER A 109 -5.30 35.16 0.54
C SER A 109 -4.26 35.89 -0.31
N SER A 110 -3.13 36.27 0.28
CA SER A 110 -2.09 37.07 -0.36
C SER A 110 -0.68 36.56 -0.07
N THR A 111 0.28 36.95 -0.90
CA THR A 111 1.71 36.66 -0.68
C THR A 111 2.24 37.31 0.60
N SER A 112 1.69 38.47 1.02
CA SER A 112 2.07 39.14 2.27
C SER A 112 1.67 38.31 3.49
N GLU A 113 0.43 37.80 3.52
CA GLU A 113 -0.04 36.89 4.57
C GLU A 113 0.72 35.57 4.55
N LEU A 114 1.04 35.03 3.36
CA LEU A 114 1.89 33.85 3.26
C LEU A 114 3.27 34.08 3.86
N LYS A 115 3.91 35.24 3.61
CA LYS A 115 5.20 35.59 4.23
C LYS A 115 5.07 35.64 5.76
N GLN A 116 4.02 36.26 6.29
CA GLN A 116 3.77 36.28 7.74
C GLN A 116 3.60 34.86 8.31
N TYR A 117 2.85 34.00 7.61
CA TYR A 117 2.68 32.59 7.97
C TYR A 117 4.04 31.86 8.01
N LEU A 118 4.84 31.96 6.96
CA LEU A 118 6.17 31.32 6.91
C LEU A 118 7.12 31.87 7.99
N SER A 119 7.11 33.18 8.23
CA SER A 119 7.90 33.80 9.30
C SER A 119 7.50 33.28 10.68
N SER A 120 6.22 32.95 10.89
CA SER A 120 5.75 32.42 12.18
C SER A 120 6.19 30.97 12.45
N MET A 121 6.44 30.16 11.41
CA MET A 121 6.89 28.78 11.60
C MET A 121 8.39 28.70 11.95
N ASN A 122 9.20 29.63 11.42
CA ASN A 122 10.64 29.74 11.70
C ASN A 122 11.44 28.43 11.53
N ASP A 123 11.03 27.59 10.58
CA ASP A 123 11.74 26.35 10.21
C ASP A 123 12.59 26.54 8.95
N GLU A 124 13.50 25.59 8.70
CA GLU A 124 14.47 25.65 7.59
C GLU A 124 13.77 25.80 6.22
N TYR A 125 12.64 25.10 6.03
CA TYR A 125 11.85 25.21 4.80
C TYR A 125 11.29 26.62 4.63
N SER A 126 10.68 27.16 5.69
CA SER A 126 10.06 28.48 5.67
C SER A 126 11.06 29.59 5.42
N ILE A 127 12.25 29.50 6.03
CA ILE A 127 13.37 30.43 5.77
C ILE A 127 13.79 30.38 4.30
N PHE A 128 13.98 29.18 3.75
CA PHE A 128 14.35 29.00 2.34
C PHE A 128 13.28 29.58 1.40
N MET A 129 11.99 29.35 1.68
CA MET A 129 10.91 29.87 0.85
C MET A 129 10.75 31.39 0.96
N LEU A 130 10.97 31.98 2.13
CA LEU A 130 10.99 33.44 2.32
C LEU A 130 12.10 34.09 1.48
N GLN A 131 13.32 33.52 1.53
CA GLN A 131 14.44 33.98 0.70
C GLN A 131 14.06 33.94 -0.80
N LYS A 132 13.49 32.84 -1.27
CA LYS A 132 13.09 32.70 -2.69
C LYS A 132 11.98 33.67 -3.09
N LEU A 133 11.04 33.97 -2.19
CA LEU A 133 10.01 34.98 -2.43
C LEU A 133 10.56 36.41 -2.51
N GLU A 134 11.63 36.71 -1.77
CA GLU A 134 12.32 38.02 -1.84
C GLU A 134 13.13 38.17 -3.12
N GLU A 135 13.89 37.14 -3.51
CA GLU A 135 14.60 37.06 -4.79
C GLU A 135 13.64 37.27 -5.97
N ALA A 136 12.47 36.63 -5.94
CA ALA A 136 11.45 36.77 -6.97
C ALA A 136 10.77 38.16 -6.98
N GLY A 137 10.66 38.82 -5.83
CA GLY A 137 10.06 40.15 -5.69
C GLY A 137 10.97 41.27 -6.19
N GLY A 138 12.28 41.17 -5.92
CA GLY A 138 13.27 42.16 -6.36
C GLY A 138 13.44 42.22 -7.88
N ALA A 139 13.23 41.11 -8.58
CA ALA A 139 13.36 41.03 -10.03
C ALA A 139 12.30 41.86 -10.79
N LYS A 140 11.15 42.19 -10.17
CA LYS A 140 10.06 42.94 -10.81
C LYS A 140 10.30 44.45 -10.94
N ALA A 141 11.36 45.00 -10.34
CA ALA A 141 11.70 46.41 -10.55
C ALA A 141 12.29 46.70 -11.95
N ASN A 142 12.72 45.68 -12.70
CA ASN A 142 13.44 45.88 -13.98
C ASN A 142 12.88 45.12 -15.19
N SER A 143 11.70 44.50 -15.11
CA SER A 143 11.20 43.69 -16.22
C SER A 143 9.67 43.63 -16.24
N SER A 144 9.05 44.38 -17.16
CA SER A 144 7.62 44.26 -17.47
C SER A 144 7.37 42.94 -18.20
N PHE A 145 7.16 41.87 -17.43
CA PHE A 145 6.85 40.56 -17.99
C PHE A 145 5.34 40.47 -18.27
N SER A 146 4.98 40.62 -19.54
CA SER A 146 3.62 40.45 -20.03
C SER A 146 3.17 38.99 -19.91
N ASP A 147 1.86 38.82 -19.78
CA ASP A 147 1.10 37.59 -19.61
C ASP A 147 1.28 36.68 -20.84
N VAL A 148 2.40 35.95 -20.93
CA VAL A 148 2.60 34.96 -21.99
C VAL A 148 1.77 33.74 -21.66
N SER A 149 0.70 33.55 -22.44
CA SER A 149 -0.20 32.40 -22.44
C SER A 149 0.60 31.09 -22.54
N VAL A 150 0.32 30.17 -21.63
CA VAL A 150 1.11 28.95 -21.35
C VAL A 150 0.78 27.79 -22.31
N ASP A 151 0.24 28.08 -23.49
CA ASP A 151 -0.21 27.04 -24.41
C ASP A 151 0.84 26.82 -25.52
N GLU A 152 1.33 25.57 -25.58
CA GLU A 152 2.33 25.00 -26.50
C GLU A 152 3.80 24.94 -26.02
N VAL A 153 4.04 24.04 -25.06
CA VAL A 153 5.36 23.41 -24.86
C VAL A 153 5.57 22.39 -25.98
N THR A 154 5.97 22.86 -27.17
CA THR A 154 6.61 21.99 -28.17
C THR A 154 8.09 21.86 -27.78
N GLY A 155 8.60 20.63 -27.75
CA GLY A 155 9.92 20.27 -27.22
C GLY A 155 11.10 20.80 -28.04
N SER A 156 11.27 22.12 -28.05
CA SER A 156 12.49 22.77 -28.49
C SER A 156 13.56 22.50 -27.44
N LEU A 157 14.67 21.89 -27.86
CA LEU A 157 15.86 21.76 -27.02
C LEU A 157 16.36 23.18 -26.73
N ASN A 158 16.12 23.67 -25.51
CA ASN A 158 16.56 24.99 -25.10
C ASN A 158 18.06 25.14 -25.34
N ALA A 159 18.47 26.33 -25.76
CA ALA A 159 19.87 26.63 -26.00
C ALA A 159 20.70 26.34 -24.73
N PRO A 160 21.91 25.77 -24.86
CA PRO A 160 22.77 25.49 -23.73
C PRO A 160 23.02 26.78 -22.94
N GLY A 161 22.45 26.87 -21.74
CA GLY A 161 22.55 28.03 -20.85
C GLY A 161 21.22 28.58 -20.34
N GLU A 162 20.07 28.19 -20.89
CA GLU A 162 18.77 28.63 -20.38
C GLU A 162 18.37 27.83 -19.12
N GLN A 163 18.20 28.52 -17.99
CA GLN A 163 17.76 27.88 -16.75
C GLN A 163 16.30 27.43 -16.87
N GLU A 164 16.05 26.14 -16.68
CA GLU A 164 14.71 25.58 -16.64
C GLU A 164 14.03 25.94 -15.31
N TYR A 165 12.93 26.71 -15.39
CA TYR A 165 12.09 27.06 -14.25
C TYR A 165 10.88 26.14 -14.15
N GLN A 166 10.57 25.70 -12.93
CA GLN A 166 9.45 24.83 -12.60
C GLN A 166 8.52 25.52 -11.60
N LYS A 167 7.21 25.27 -11.75
CA LYS A 167 6.21 25.75 -10.78
C LYS A 167 6.30 24.89 -9.52
N HIS A 168 6.44 25.53 -8.37
CA HIS A 168 6.45 24.88 -7.06
C HIS A 168 5.33 25.45 -6.19
N HIS A 169 4.58 24.56 -5.53
CA HIS A 169 3.63 24.94 -4.49
C HIS A 169 4.38 25.11 -3.17
N ILE A 170 4.37 26.33 -2.63
CA ILE A 170 5.03 26.67 -1.35
C ILE A 170 4.41 25.88 -0.19
N ILE A 171 3.09 25.71 -0.22
CA ILE A 171 2.36 24.75 0.60
C ILE A 171 1.87 23.66 -0.36
N PRO A 172 2.42 22.45 -0.35
CA PRO A 172 2.05 21.41 -1.31
C PRO A 172 0.58 21.00 -1.22
N ARG A 173 0.01 20.63 -2.37
CA ARG A 173 -1.40 20.16 -2.46
C ARG A 173 -1.68 18.94 -1.60
N HIS A 174 -0.69 18.08 -1.38
CA HIS A 174 -0.83 16.89 -0.53
C HIS A 174 -0.85 17.24 0.97
N ALA A 175 -0.30 18.40 1.35
CA ALA A 175 -0.39 18.99 2.68
C ALA A 175 -1.62 19.88 2.87
N GLY A 176 -2.46 20.06 1.84
CA GLY A 176 -3.68 20.89 1.89
C GLY A 176 -3.52 22.29 1.30
N GLY A 177 -2.34 22.64 0.76
CA GLY A 177 -2.14 23.94 0.15
C GLY A 177 -2.99 24.15 -1.11
N PRO A 178 -3.57 25.35 -1.31
CA PRO A 178 -4.43 25.63 -2.46
C PRO A 178 -3.63 25.88 -3.74
N ASP A 179 -4.27 25.73 -4.89
CA ASP A 179 -3.68 26.02 -6.22
C ASP A 179 -3.84 27.50 -6.61
N SER A 180 -3.55 28.39 -5.66
CA SER A 180 -3.71 29.83 -5.81
C SER A 180 -2.39 30.48 -6.24
N LYS A 181 -2.47 31.60 -6.97
CA LYS A 181 -1.27 32.33 -7.45
C LYS A 181 -0.31 32.72 -6.33
N TRP A 182 -0.82 33.05 -5.13
CA TRP A 182 0.01 33.39 -3.97
C TRP A 182 0.79 32.19 -3.40
N ASN A 183 0.34 30.96 -3.64
CA ASN A 183 0.96 29.72 -3.17
C ASN A 183 1.92 29.11 -4.22
N LEU A 184 2.10 29.78 -5.35
CA LEU A 184 2.91 29.31 -6.47
C LEU A 184 4.13 30.20 -6.65
N ILE A 185 5.30 29.58 -6.71
CA ILE A 185 6.56 30.24 -7.03
C ILE A 185 7.26 29.51 -8.19
N LYS A 186 7.99 30.24 -9.03
CA LYS A 186 8.85 29.66 -10.05
C LYS A 186 10.23 29.47 -9.43
N LEU A 187 10.72 28.23 -9.39
CA LEU A 187 12.05 27.88 -8.92
C LEU A 187 12.86 27.29 -10.07
N THR A 188 14.17 27.43 -10.03
CA THR A 188 15.05 26.63 -10.90
C THR A 188 14.87 25.15 -10.57
N ARG A 189 15.19 24.25 -11.50
CA ARG A 189 15.14 22.81 -11.24
C ARG A 189 15.91 22.42 -9.97
N GLU A 190 17.07 23.02 -9.73
CA GLU A 190 17.89 22.79 -8.53
C GLU A 190 17.20 23.28 -7.26
N ASP A 191 16.68 24.51 -7.25
CA ASP A 191 15.94 25.06 -6.11
C ASP A 191 14.65 24.28 -5.83
N HIS A 192 13.99 23.77 -6.86
CA HIS A 192 12.80 22.95 -6.71
C HIS A 192 13.10 21.62 -5.99
N ILE A 193 14.18 20.94 -6.41
CA ILE A 193 14.65 19.71 -5.73
C ILE A 193 15.07 20.04 -4.29
N LYS A 194 15.78 21.15 -4.08
CA LYS A 194 16.20 21.60 -2.76
C LYS A 194 15.01 21.90 -1.84
N ALA A 195 13.96 22.55 -2.35
CA ALA A 195 12.73 22.83 -1.61
C ALA A 195 12.10 21.53 -1.08
N HIS A 196 11.95 20.51 -1.94
CA HIS A 196 11.42 19.20 -1.54
C HIS A 196 12.34 18.47 -0.55
N ALA A 197 13.67 18.60 -0.70
CA ALA A 197 14.65 17.99 0.22
C ALA A 197 14.55 18.58 1.63
N ILE A 198 14.57 19.92 1.74
CA ILE A 198 14.43 20.62 3.03
C ILE A 198 13.08 20.31 3.65
N ARG A 199 12.00 20.35 2.86
CA ARG A 199 10.65 20.04 3.33
C ARG A 199 10.52 18.62 3.87
N TYR A 200 11.08 17.63 3.17
CA TYR A 200 11.08 16.25 3.63
C TYR A 200 11.89 16.08 4.92
N SER A 201 13.04 16.76 5.03
CA SER A 201 13.84 16.78 6.27
C SER A 201 13.06 17.37 7.45
N THR A 202 12.35 18.48 7.21
CA THR A 202 11.63 19.23 8.24
C THR A 202 10.37 18.51 8.73
N TYR A 203 9.55 17.96 7.82
CA TYR A 203 8.22 17.43 8.16
C TYR A 203 8.05 15.92 7.94
N GLY A 204 9.00 15.26 7.28
CA GLY A 204 8.92 13.82 6.98
C GLY A 204 7.78 13.44 6.02
N GLU A 205 7.25 14.37 5.21
CA GLU A 205 6.10 14.09 4.35
C GLU A 205 6.44 13.17 3.17
N PHE A 206 5.68 12.07 3.04
CA PHE A 206 5.93 11.06 2.01
C PHE A 206 5.77 11.57 0.57
N GLY A 207 5.02 12.67 0.37
CA GLY A 207 4.87 13.31 -0.94
C GLY A 207 6.21 13.83 -1.48
N ASP A 208 6.96 14.52 -0.63
CA ASP A 208 8.27 15.08 -0.96
C ASP A 208 9.31 13.97 -1.21
N TYR A 209 9.30 12.91 -0.40
CA TYR A 209 10.15 11.73 -0.64
C TYR A 209 9.93 11.12 -2.03
N ASN A 210 8.67 10.96 -2.45
CA ASN A 210 8.37 10.38 -3.76
C ASN A 210 8.84 11.29 -4.89
N PHE A 211 8.67 12.61 -4.74
CA PHE A 211 9.19 13.58 -5.70
C PHE A 211 10.71 13.43 -5.84
N LEU A 212 11.45 13.47 -4.73
CA LEU A 212 12.91 13.33 -4.72
C LEU A 212 13.35 12.03 -5.39
N LYS A 213 12.70 10.90 -5.06
CA LYS A 213 12.97 9.61 -5.70
C LYS A 213 12.80 9.63 -7.21
N THR A 214 11.80 10.34 -7.73
CA THR A 214 11.58 10.46 -9.18
C THR A 214 12.51 11.46 -9.84
N ALA A 215 12.79 12.60 -9.18
CA ALA A 215 13.62 13.67 -9.70
C ALA A 215 15.12 13.32 -9.68
N GLN A 216 15.55 12.47 -8.74
CA GLN A 216 16.94 12.06 -8.52
C GLN A 216 17.31 10.74 -9.20
N ASN A 217 16.54 10.22 -10.16
CA ASN A 217 17.02 9.06 -10.95
C ASN A 217 18.37 9.34 -11.67
N ASP A 218 18.81 10.60 -11.73
CA ASP A 218 20.11 11.04 -12.26
C ASP A 218 21.09 11.63 -11.20
N LEU A 219 20.74 11.70 -9.90
CA LEU A 219 21.62 12.26 -8.86
C LEU A 219 21.70 11.31 -7.64
N PRO A 220 22.89 10.99 -7.10
CA PRO A 220 23.01 10.16 -5.90
C PRO A 220 22.30 10.83 -4.72
N LEU A 221 21.47 10.08 -3.99
CA LEU A 221 20.90 10.54 -2.72
C LEU A 221 22.03 10.95 -1.76
N ASN A 222 21.82 12.00 -0.97
CA ASN A 222 22.75 12.31 0.11
C ASN A 222 22.80 11.13 1.11
N ASP A 223 23.95 10.96 1.77
CA ASP A 223 24.17 9.83 2.69
C ASP A 223 23.15 9.79 3.84
N GLU A 224 22.60 10.95 4.21
CA GLU A 224 21.59 11.09 5.24
C GLU A 224 20.24 10.46 4.85
N LEU A 225 19.72 10.75 3.65
CA LEU A 225 18.48 10.16 3.14
C LEU A 225 18.64 8.66 2.88
N GLU A 226 19.82 8.24 2.42
CA GLU A 226 20.18 6.83 2.28
C GLU A 226 20.16 6.12 3.65
N ASN A 227 20.64 6.78 4.71
CA ASN A 227 20.59 6.28 6.08
C ASN A 227 19.16 6.20 6.62
N ILE A 228 18.33 7.21 6.42
CA ILE A 228 16.89 7.18 6.78
C ILE A 228 16.19 6.02 6.08
N ARG A 229 16.47 5.81 4.79
CA ARG A 229 15.93 4.69 4.02
C ARG A 229 16.38 3.34 4.59
N ARG A 230 17.66 3.19 4.95
CA ARG A 230 18.19 1.98 5.60
C ARG A 230 17.52 1.73 6.94
N GLN A 231 17.33 2.76 7.76
CA GLN A 231 16.65 2.64 9.05
C GLN A 231 15.17 2.24 8.88
N ASN A 232 14.45 2.84 7.93
CA ASN A 232 13.07 2.48 7.63
C ASN A 232 12.95 1.05 7.11
N ALA A 233 13.88 0.61 6.26
CA ALA A 233 13.94 -0.78 5.81
C ALA A 233 14.22 -1.75 6.97
N LYS A 234 15.13 -1.41 7.90
CA LYS A 234 15.40 -2.19 9.12
C LYS A 234 14.18 -2.26 10.04
N ARG A 235 13.51 -1.14 10.31
CA ARG A 235 12.27 -1.11 11.10
C ARG A 235 11.18 -1.96 10.47
N ALA A 236 10.99 -1.86 9.16
CA ALA A 236 10.03 -2.69 8.44
C ALA A 236 10.38 -4.19 8.47
N ASP A 237 11.67 -4.54 8.46
CA ASP A 237 12.14 -5.92 8.61
C ASP A 237 11.94 -6.46 10.04
N GLN A 238 12.29 -5.68 11.06
CA GLN A 238 12.05 -6.01 12.47
C GLN A 238 10.57 -6.21 12.76
N THR A 239 9.70 -5.36 12.20
CA THR A 239 8.25 -5.54 12.29
C THR A 239 7.82 -6.85 11.64
N ARG A 240 8.33 -7.19 10.45
CA ARG A 240 8.03 -8.48 9.78
C ARG A 240 8.52 -9.67 10.60
N LEU A 241 9.68 -9.57 11.23
CA LEU A 241 10.22 -10.60 12.13
C LEU A 241 9.33 -10.78 13.36
N LYS A 242 9.02 -9.67 14.07
CA LYS A 242 8.19 -9.68 15.28
C LYS A 242 6.81 -10.30 15.04
N HIS A 243 6.22 -10.05 13.87
CA HIS A 243 4.90 -10.56 13.51
C HIS A 243 4.92 -11.90 12.74
N GLY A 244 6.10 -12.50 12.53
CA GLY A 244 6.21 -13.75 11.77
C GLY A 244 5.62 -13.63 10.35
N LEU A 245 5.95 -12.55 9.64
CA LEU A 245 5.41 -12.25 8.30
C LEU A 245 6.47 -12.44 7.21
N GLY A 246 6.00 -12.64 5.96
CA GLY A 246 6.91 -12.70 4.82
C GLY A 246 7.83 -13.91 4.88
N ILE A 247 9.14 -13.65 4.92
CA ILE A 247 10.16 -14.70 5.01
C ILE A 247 10.28 -15.31 6.41
N TYR A 248 9.70 -14.64 7.42
CA TYR A 248 9.72 -15.05 8.83
C TYR A 248 8.45 -15.80 9.25
N ALA A 249 7.51 -16.01 8.33
CA ALA A 249 6.31 -16.78 8.60
C ALA A 249 6.63 -18.28 8.64
N ASP A 250 6.08 -18.97 9.63
CA ASP A 250 6.24 -20.41 9.79
C ASP A 250 5.77 -21.16 8.54
N GLY A 251 6.61 -22.07 8.04
CA GLY A 251 6.35 -22.85 6.83
C GLY A 251 6.65 -22.14 5.49
N VAL A 252 7.14 -20.90 5.49
CA VAL A 252 7.40 -20.13 4.26
C VAL A 252 8.83 -20.30 3.72
N SER A 253 9.63 -21.16 4.36
CA SER A 253 10.93 -21.58 3.84
C SER A 253 10.74 -22.61 2.71
N SER A 254 10.97 -22.13 1.48
CA SER A 254 11.33 -22.84 0.24
C SER A 254 10.28 -23.44 -0.71
N LYS A 255 9.02 -23.73 -0.34
CA LYS A 255 8.05 -24.29 -1.33
C LYS A 255 6.61 -23.76 -1.32
N GLY A 256 6.16 -23.09 -0.27
CA GLY A 256 4.82 -22.47 -0.19
C GLY A 256 4.90 -20.96 -0.43
N GLY A 257 3.92 -20.38 -1.12
CA GLY A 257 3.87 -18.94 -1.43
C GLY A 257 4.10 -18.04 -0.21
N ARG A 258 4.77 -16.90 -0.43
CA ARG A 258 5.06 -15.91 0.61
C ARG A 258 3.76 -15.48 1.30
N ALA A 259 3.65 -15.71 2.61
CA ALA A 259 2.68 -15.00 3.45
C ALA A 259 2.92 -13.50 3.25
N SER A 260 1.86 -12.73 2.93
CA SER A 260 2.03 -11.31 2.58
C SER A 260 2.74 -10.56 3.70
N ALA A 261 3.82 -9.85 3.37
CA ALA A 261 4.69 -9.14 4.31
C ALA A 261 4.07 -7.92 5.02
N ALA A 262 2.75 -7.74 4.91
CA ALA A 262 2.07 -6.58 5.43
C ALA A 262 1.64 -6.83 6.89
N THR A 263 2.01 -5.92 7.78
CA THR A 263 1.61 -5.88 9.18
C THR A 263 0.08 -5.81 9.31
N PRO A 264 -0.54 -6.44 10.32
CA PRO A 264 -1.89 -6.08 10.73
C PRO A 264 -1.90 -4.58 11.07
N SER A 265 -2.80 -3.82 10.46
CA SER A 265 -3.00 -2.42 10.79
C SER A 265 -4.48 -2.19 10.97
N VAL A 266 -4.85 -1.22 11.81
CA VAL A 266 -6.26 -0.82 12.00
C VAL A 266 -6.93 -0.57 10.64
N GLN A 267 -6.20 0.04 9.69
CA GLN A 267 -6.72 0.28 8.35
C GLN A 267 -6.90 -0.99 7.51
N ARG A 268 -6.09 -2.03 7.74
CA ARG A 268 -6.27 -3.34 7.12
C ARG A 268 -7.44 -4.09 7.74
N ASP A 269 -7.66 -3.96 9.04
CA ASP A 269 -8.80 -4.54 9.74
C ASP A 269 -10.09 -3.87 9.29
N LEU A 270 -10.09 -2.54 9.13
CA LEU A 270 -11.17 -1.80 8.49
C LEU A 270 -11.39 -2.22 7.03
N SER A 271 -10.30 -2.40 6.26
CA SER A 271 -10.39 -2.89 4.87
C SER A 271 -10.88 -4.34 4.79
N HIS A 272 -10.59 -5.16 5.80
CA HIS A 272 -11.07 -6.53 5.91
C HIS A 272 -12.55 -6.54 6.29
N GLY A 273 -12.96 -5.72 7.27
CA GLY A 273 -14.36 -5.45 7.61
C GLY A 273 -15.17 -4.98 6.41
N ALA A 274 -14.64 -4.09 5.59
CA ALA A 274 -15.27 -3.61 4.35
C ALA A 274 -15.48 -4.70 3.28
N ARG A 275 -14.72 -5.81 3.34
CA ARG A 275 -14.92 -6.97 2.45
C ARG A 275 -15.84 -8.03 3.04
N MET A 276 -16.23 -7.89 4.30
CA MET A 276 -17.16 -8.82 4.94
C MET A 276 -18.57 -8.58 4.42
N GLN A 277 -19.35 -9.65 4.34
CA GLN A 277 -20.78 -9.55 4.08
C GLN A 277 -21.47 -8.88 5.29
N PRO A 278 -22.51 -8.06 5.08
CA PRO A 278 -23.12 -7.27 6.15
C PRO A 278 -23.52 -8.07 7.41
N PRO A 279 -24.11 -9.28 7.32
CA PRO A 279 -24.45 -10.05 8.53
C PRO A 279 -23.23 -10.46 9.36
N VAL A 280 -22.09 -10.68 8.69
CA VAL A 280 -20.83 -11.06 9.35
C VAL A 280 -20.19 -9.83 9.99
N TYR A 281 -20.12 -8.72 9.24
CA TYR A 281 -19.62 -7.45 9.76
C TYR A 281 -20.41 -7.02 11.00
N ASN A 282 -21.74 -7.07 10.91
CA ASN A 282 -22.62 -6.66 11.98
C ASN A 282 -22.42 -7.49 13.26
N ALA A 283 -22.31 -8.80 13.13
CA ALA A 283 -22.12 -9.71 14.27
C ALA A 283 -20.80 -9.47 15.02
N LEU A 284 -19.76 -9.06 14.30
CA LEU A 284 -18.43 -8.80 14.86
C LEU A 284 -18.32 -7.37 15.43
N TYR A 285 -18.82 -6.37 14.71
CA TYR A 285 -18.63 -4.96 15.08
C TYR A 285 -19.74 -4.38 15.95
N PHE A 286 -20.99 -4.85 15.82
CA PHE A 286 -22.14 -4.41 16.63
C PHE A 286 -22.60 -5.46 17.65
N GLY A 287 -21.92 -6.60 17.71
CA GLY A 287 -22.16 -7.66 18.68
C GLY A 287 -23.07 -8.77 18.15
N SER A 288 -23.10 -9.89 18.87
CA SER A 288 -23.91 -11.05 18.52
C SER A 288 -24.20 -11.93 19.73
N LYS A 289 -25.31 -12.67 19.68
CA LYS A 289 -25.69 -13.67 20.69
C LYS A 289 -25.72 -15.06 20.06
N TRP A 290 -25.14 -16.01 20.78
CA TRP A 290 -24.95 -17.38 20.33
C TRP A 290 -25.47 -18.36 21.36
N PHE A 291 -26.05 -19.46 20.87
CA PHE A 291 -26.58 -20.56 21.67
C PHE A 291 -26.01 -21.88 21.19
N HIS A 292 -25.46 -22.68 22.10
CA HIS A 292 -24.95 -24.02 21.80
C HIS A 292 -25.97 -25.10 22.16
N LYS A 293 -26.43 -25.86 21.15
CA LYS A 293 -27.58 -26.78 21.28
C LYS A 293 -27.40 -27.92 22.30
N GLN A 294 -26.19 -28.44 22.45
CA GLN A 294 -25.95 -29.64 23.27
C GLN A 294 -25.71 -29.32 24.75
N THR A 295 -25.09 -28.18 25.02
CA THR A 295 -24.69 -27.78 26.38
C THR A 295 -25.60 -26.70 26.96
N SER A 296 -26.54 -26.18 26.15
CA SER A 296 -27.37 -25.02 26.48
C SER A 296 -26.56 -23.78 26.87
N THR A 297 -25.31 -23.68 26.42
CA THR A 297 -24.43 -22.54 26.70
C THR A 297 -24.87 -21.34 25.87
N HIS A 298 -24.94 -20.16 26.51
CA HIS A 298 -25.20 -18.88 25.87
C HIS A 298 -23.96 -18.00 25.93
N VAL A 299 -23.64 -17.33 24.83
CA VAL A 299 -22.53 -16.36 24.76
C VAL A 299 -23.02 -15.09 24.10
N GLU A 300 -22.73 -13.96 24.71
CA GLU A 300 -23.01 -12.62 24.18
C GLU A 300 -21.69 -11.89 23.94
N PHE A 301 -21.51 -11.40 22.72
CA PHE A 301 -20.39 -10.56 22.35
C PHE A 301 -20.88 -9.12 22.23
N LYS A 302 -20.25 -8.24 23.00
CA LYS A 302 -20.50 -6.79 22.92
C LYS A 302 -19.91 -6.21 21.62
N PRO A 303 -20.38 -5.03 21.17
CA PRO A 303 -19.79 -4.33 20.04
C PRO A 303 -18.26 -4.25 20.15
N ARG A 304 -17.56 -4.62 19.07
CA ARG A 304 -16.09 -4.63 18.95
C ARG A 304 -15.33 -5.56 19.92
N GLN A 305 -16.01 -6.40 20.70
CA GLN A 305 -15.33 -7.41 21.54
C GLN A 305 -14.60 -8.46 20.68
N VAL A 306 -15.15 -8.76 19.50
CA VAL A 306 -14.64 -9.77 18.58
C VAL A 306 -14.66 -9.19 17.17
N VAL A 307 -13.50 -8.82 16.62
CA VAL A 307 -13.40 -8.13 15.32
C VAL A 307 -13.03 -9.06 14.16
N MET A 308 -12.58 -10.27 14.45
CA MET A 308 -12.22 -11.28 13.45
C MET A 308 -12.98 -12.60 13.64
N MET A 309 -13.26 -13.31 12.54
CA MET A 309 -13.88 -14.64 12.59
C MET A 309 -13.03 -15.68 13.34
N SER A 310 -11.70 -15.54 13.34
CA SER A 310 -10.80 -16.39 14.13
C SER A 310 -11.00 -16.17 15.63
N GLN A 311 -11.08 -14.91 16.07
CA GLN A 311 -11.37 -14.56 17.46
C GLN A 311 -12.75 -15.09 17.88
N LEU A 312 -13.76 -14.95 17.00
CA LEU A 312 -15.10 -15.49 17.27
C LEU A 312 -15.05 -17.00 17.51
N LYS A 313 -14.31 -17.72 16.66
CA LYS A 313 -14.09 -19.16 16.81
C LYS A 313 -13.43 -19.48 18.14
N ASP A 314 -12.37 -18.77 18.53
CA ASP A 314 -11.63 -19.03 19.76
C ASP A 314 -12.50 -18.77 21.01
N CYS A 315 -13.24 -17.66 21.05
CA CYS A 315 -14.16 -17.36 22.16
C CYS A 315 -15.31 -18.37 22.27
N LEU A 316 -15.87 -18.83 21.14
CA LEU A 316 -16.91 -19.86 21.13
C LEU A 316 -16.36 -21.22 21.57
N ALA A 317 -15.09 -21.54 21.27
CA ALA A 317 -14.45 -22.76 21.76
C ALA A 317 -14.23 -22.70 23.28
N GLU A 318 -13.73 -21.57 23.77
CA GLU A 318 -13.46 -21.34 25.19
C GLU A 318 -14.73 -21.45 26.05
N ALA A 319 -15.87 -20.99 25.53
CA ALA A 319 -17.16 -21.06 26.22
C ALA A 319 -17.69 -22.49 26.41
N LEU A 320 -17.14 -23.50 25.74
CA LEU A 320 -17.56 -24.89 25.87
C LEU A 320 -16.76 -25.62 26.97
N PRO A 321 -17.39 -26.56 27.71
CA PRO A 321 -16.67 -27.36 28.71
C PRO A 321 -15.56 -28.19 28.06
N LYS A 322 -14.47 -28.42 28.80
CA LYS A 322 -13.38 -29.32 28.36
C LYS A 322 -13.93 -30.72 28.10
N GLY A 323 -13.46 -31.37 27.05
CA GLY A 323 -13.95 -32.69 26.59
C GLY A 323 -15.22 -32.65 25.74
N ASN A 324 -15.77 -31.46 25.45
CA ASN A 324 -16.85 -31.35 24.46
C ASN A 324 -16.29 -31.58 23.04
N PRO A 325 -16.90 -32.46 22.22
CA PRO A 325 -16.37 -32.77 20.88
C PRO A 325 -16.41 -31.56 19.94
N ASN A 326 -17.36 -30.62 20.10
CA ASN A 326 -17.41 -29.40 19.29
C ASN A 326 -16.30 -28.43 19.69
N ARG A 327 -15.88 -28.39 20.96
CA ARG A 327 -14.71 -27.61 21.40
C ARG A 327 -13.45 -28.12 20.72
N GLU A 328 -13.22 -29.42 20.77
CA GLU A 328 -12.07 -30.05 20.12
C GLU A 328 -12.08 -29.82 18.61
N GLN A 329 -13.25 -29.85 17.95
CA GLN A 329 -13.36 -29.50 16.53
C GLN A 329 -12.99 -28.03 16.26
N LEU A 330 -13.43 -27.09 17.10
CA LEU A 330 -13.11 -25.67 16.93
C LEU A 330 -11.60 -25.38 17.16
N GLU A 331 -10.97 -26.07 18.11
CA GLU A 331 -9.55 -25.89 18.46
C GLU A 331 -8.61 -26.63 17.49
N ASN A 332 -8.92 -27.88 17.11
CA ASN A 332 -7.99 -28.79 16.45
C ASN A 332 -8.20 -28.98 14.94
N THR A 333 -9.14 -28.26 14.32
CA THR A 333 -9.34 -28.40 12.86
C THR A 333 -8.08 -27.90 12.12
N PRO A 334 -7.41 -28.75 11.31
CA PRO A 334 -6.15 -28.40 10.64
C PRO A 334 -6.29 -27.27 9.62
N ASN A 335 -7.53 -26.95 9.22
CA ASN A 335 -7.84 -25.83 8.35
C ASN A 335 -8.86 -24.88 9.00
N ALA A 336 -8.34 -23.85 9.69
CA ALA A 336 -9.16 -22.82 10.34
C ALA A 336 -10.15 -22.12 9.39
N VAL A 337 -9.89 -22.12 8.07
CA VAL A 337 -10.78 -21.55 7.05
C VAL A 337 -12.12 -22.30 6.99
N ASN A 338 -12.11 -23.62 7.20
CA ASN A 338 -13.35 -24.42 7.16
C ASN A 338 -14.26 -24.09 8.33
N VAL A 339 -13.69 -23.89 9.52
CA VAL A 339 -14.42 -23.56 10.74
C VAL A 339 -15.04 -22.17 10.65
N THR A 340 -14.22 -21.19 10.32
CA THR A 340 -14.66 -19.79 10.15
C THR A 340 -15.69 -19.66 9.02
N SER A 341 -15.55 -20.42 7.93
CA SER A 341 -16.56 -20.50 6.87
C SER A 341 -17.89 -21.06 7.40
N GLY A 342 -17.86 -22.14 8.18
CA GLY A 342 -19.05 -22.72 8.80
C GLY A 342 -19.83 -21.72 9.66
N LEU A 343 -19.14 -20.99 10.54
CA LEU A 343 -19.72 -19.95 11.39
C LEU A 343 -20.24 -18.77 10.56
N SER A 344 -19.51 -18.35 9.51
CA SER A 344 -19.95 -17.30 8.60
C SER A 344 -21.26 -17.65 7.90
N LYS A 345 -21.44 -18.92 7.49
CA LYS A 345 -22.71 -19.39 6.90
C LYS A 345 -23.88 -19.36 7.88
N VAL A 346 -23.64 -19.54 9.17
CA VAL A 346 -24.66 -19.37 10.21
C VAL A 346 -25.09 -17.91 10.33
N LEU A 347 -24.14 -16.99 10.37
CA LEU A 347 -24.40 -15.54 10.40
C LEU A 347 -25.21 -15.05 9.19
N LYS A 348 -24.94 -15.61 8.01
CA LYS A 348 -25.66 -15.30 6.76
C LYS A 348 -27.01 -16.02 6.63
N LYS A 349 -27.41 -16.83 7.61
CA LYS A 349 -28.60 -17.70 7.56
C LYS A 349 -28.59 -18.74 6.43
N GLU A 350 -27.43 -19.03 5.85
CA GLU A 350 -27.24 -20.13 4.87
C GLU A 350 -27.20 -21.51 5.57
N ARG A 351 -26.90 -21.52 6.88
CA ARG A 351 -26.93 -22.72 7.73
C ARG A 351 -27.65 -22.42 9.04
N LYS A 352 -28.41 -23.40 9.54
CA LYS A 352 -29.11 -23.29 10.83
C LYS A 352 -28.16 -23.35 12.04
N SER A 353 -27.06 -24.10 11.93
CA SER A 353 -26.04 -24.22 12.97
C SER A 353 -24.70 -24.69 12.39
N ALA A 354 -23.61 -24.44 13.12
CA ALA A 354 -22.28 -24.99 12.85
C ALA A 354 -21.59 -25.30 14.18
N TYR A 355 -21.01 -26.49 14.32
CA TYR A 355 -20.32 -26.92 15.56
C TYR A 355 -21.22 -26.78 16.81
N GLY A 356 -22.51 -27.10 16.66
CA GLY A 356 -23.52 -26.96 17.71
C GLY A 356 -24.02 -25.54 17.98
N TRP A 357 -23.34 -24.50 17.47
CA TRP A 357 -23.67 -23.09 17.66
C TRP A 357 -24.74 -22.59 16.69
N VAL A 358 -25.67 -21.80 17.22
CA VAL A 358 -26.74 -21.07 16.52
C VAL A 358 -26.60 -19.60 16.86
N VAL A 359 -26.72 -18.72 15.88
CA VAL A 359 -26.85 -17.28 16.14
C VAL A 359 -28.31 -16.96 16.47
N THR A 360 -28.56 -16.35 17.62
CA THR A 360 -29.91 -15.95 18.04
C THR A 360 -30.17 -14.47 17.80
N TRP A 361 -29.11 -13.65 17.79
CA TRP A 361 -29.20 -12.21 17.52
C TRP A 361 -27.89 -11.70 16.91
N VAL A 362 -28.02 -10.71 16.01
CA VAL A 362 -26.92 -9.98 15.39
C VAL A 362 -27.21 -8.49 15.59
N GLY A 363 -26.24 -7.74 16.09
CA GLY A 363 -26.38 -6.30 16.28
C GLY A 363 -26.63 -5.58 14.96
N GLU A 364 -27.40 -4.51 15.02
CA GLU A 364 -27.64 -3.66 13.86
C GLU A 364 -26.79 -2.39 13.98
N PRO A 365 -26.28 -1.86 12.86
CA PRO A 365 -25.67 -0.54 12.87
C PRO A 365 -26.69 0.49 13.37
N PRO A 366 -26.26 1.54 14.09
CA PRO A 366 -27.14 2.64 14.43
C PRO A 366 -27.76 3.17 13.14
N THR A 367 -29.10 3.16 13.06
CA THR A 367 -29.80 3.78 11.94
C THR A 367 -29.41 5.26 11.92
N SER A 368 -29.02 5.75 10.75
CA SER A 368 -28.35 7.05 10.53
C SER A 368 -29.22 8.28 10.82
N GLY A 369 -30.20 8.19 11.73
CA GLY A 369 -31.08 9.27 12.16
C GLY A 369 -30.66 9.98 13.45
N ALA A 370 -29.58 9.55 14.12
CA ALA A 370 -29.03 10.27 15.28
C ALA A 370 -27.72 10.96 14.86
N THR A 371 -27.84 12.18 14.34
CA THR A 371 -26.72 13.05 13.97
C THR A 371 -26.07 13.67 15.21
N ASP A 372 -25.49 12.84 16.06
CA ASP A 372 -24.48 13.34 17.00
C ASP A 372 -23.19 12.60 16.66
N GLY A 373 -22.25 13.32 16.05
CA GLY A 373 -21.06 12.81 15.35
C GLY A 373 -20.02 12.13 16.24
N THR A 374 -20.44 11.58 17.37
CA THR A 374 -19.59 10.95 18.38
C THR A 374 -19.66 9.44 18.19
N ILE A 375 -18.61 8.84 17.61
CA ILE A 375 -18.43 7.38 17.63
C ILE A 375 -18.27 6.97 19.10
N PRO A 376 -19.17 6.17 19.69
CA PRO A 376 -19.05 5.76 21.09
C PRO A 376 -17.75 4.98 21.28
N GLY A 377 -16.89 5.45 22.18
CA GLY A 377 -15.66 4.75 22.59
C GLY A 377 -14.38 5.14 21.84
N VAL A 378 -14.36 6.24 21.08
CA VAL A 378 -13.10 6.90 20.68
C VAL A 378 -12.98 8.18 21.49
N THR A 379 -12.52 8.08 22.73
CA THR A 379 -11.93 9.26 23.39
C THR A 379 -10.66 9.60 22.62
N PRO A 380 -10.49 10.84 22.12
CA PRO A 380 -9.20 11.25 21.59
C PRO A 380 -8.20 11.13 22.74
N ASP A 381 -7.25 10.21 22.58
CA ASP A 381 -6.09 10.12 23.44
C ASP A 381 -5.33 11.45 23.33
N THR A 382 -5.50 12.29 24.34
CA THR A 382 -4.85 13.61 24.45
C THR A 382 -3.58 13.49 25.31
N GLY A 383 -3.04 12.28 25.49
CA GLY A 383 -1.80 12.02 26.20
C GLY A 383 -0.56 12.55 25.47
N TYR A 384 -0.38 13.86 25.48
CA TYR A 384 0.94 14.48 25.44
C TYR A 384 1.23 14.96 26.86
N ASP A 385 1.63 14.02 27.73
CA ASP A 385 2.20 14.35 29.04
C ASP A 385 3.56 15.02 28.81
N SER A 386 3.55 16.35 28.83
CA SER A 386 4.73 17.17 29.04
C SER A 386 5.10 17.12 30.53
N ALA A 387 5.90 16.13 30.91
CA ALA A 387 6.63 16.11 32.15
C ALA A 387 8.08 15.79 31.81
N ASP A 388 8.91 16.83 31.76
CA ASP A 388 10.35 16.80 32.07
C ASP A 388 10.89 18.22 31.93
N SER A 389 10.69 19.01 32.98
CA SER A 389 11.48 20.21 33.26
C SER A 389 11.83 20.17 34.74
N GLU A 390 12.84 19.37 35.09
CA GLU A 390 13.55 19.51 36.36
C GLU A 390 14.85 20.30 36.14
N GLU A 391 14.92 21.39 36.89
CA GLU A 391 16.06 22.13 37.41
C GLU A 391 17.45 21.47 37.27
N ILE A 392 18.37 22.22 36.67
CA ILE A 392 19.77 22.24 37.13
C ILE A 392 20.14 23.71 37.37
N LEU A 393 20.09 24.10 38.65
CA LEU A 393 20.92 25.15 39.23
C LEU A 393 21.84 24.46 40.24
N ASP A 394 23.12 24.36 39.88
CA ASP A 394 24.30 24.67 40.71
C ASP A 394 25.57 24.56 39.86
#